data_AF-C7J357-F1
#
_entry.id   AF-C7J357-F1
#
_cell.length_a   1.000
_cell.length_b   1.000
_cell.length_c   1.000
_cell.angle_alpha   90.00
_cell.angle_beta   90.00
_cell.angle_gamma   90.00
#
_symmetry.space_group_name_H-M   'P 1'
#
loop_
_entity.id
_entity.type
_entity.pdbx_description
1 polymer ?
#
loop_
_entity_poly.entity_id
_entity_poly.type
_entity_poly.pdbx_seq_one_letter_code
_entity_poly.pdbx_strand_id
1 'polypeptide(L)' 'TLIQINSYIIEGRVCYLTMCDRSYPKKLAFQYLEDLRNEFERVNGSQIETAARPYAFIKFEPRGILRN' A
#
# COMPACT_ATOMS: atom_id res chain seq x y z
N THR A 1 7.68 -1.72 -25.16
CA THR A 1 7.16 -0.67 -24.26
C THR A 1 6.41 -1.36 -23.14
N LEU A 2 7.00 -1.41 -21.94
CA LEU A 2 6.43 -2.13 -20.79
C LEU A 2 5.21 -1.35 -20.28
N ILE A 3 4.01 -1.86 -20.56
CA ILE A 3 2.77 -1.25 -20.08
C ILE A 3 2.55 -1.70 -18.64
N GLN A 4 2.82 -0.81 -17.68
CA GLN A 4 2.51 -1.01 -16.27
C GLN A 4 1.04 -0.63 -15.98
N ILE A 5 0.39 -1.36 -15.09
CA ILE A 5 -0.92 -1.01 -14.53
C ILE A 5 -0.73 -0.35 -13.17
N ASN A 6 -1.44 0.75 -12.96
CA ASN A 6 -1.45 1.48 -11.70
C ASN A 6 -2.73 1.15 -10.93
N SER A 7 -2.62 0.46 -9.80
CA SER A 7 -3.75 0.12 -8.92
C SER A 7 -3.66 0.95 -7.65
N TYR A 8 -4.78 1.52 -7.21
CA TYR A 8 -4.82 2.31 -5.98
C TYR A 8 -6.13 2.11 -5.22
N ILE A 9 -6.06 2.30 -3.91
CA ILE A 9 -7.21 2.44 -3.01
C ILE A 9 -7.01 3.66 -2.13
N ILE A 10 -8.11 4.31 -1.75
CA ILE A 10 -8.09 5.46 -0.84
C ILE A 10 -8.98 5.09 0.34
N GLU A 11 -8.41 5.11 1.53
CA GLU A 11 -9.14 4.90 2.78
C GLU A 11 -8.84 6.05 3.73
N GLY A 12 -9.90 6.71 4.23
CA GLY A 12 -9.78 7.89 5.06
C GLY A 12 -8.94 9.00 4.39
N ARG A 13 -7.75 9.26 4.93
CA ARG A 13 -6.79 10.27 4.41
C ARG A 13 -5.51 9.66 3.83
N VAL A 14 -5.47 8.35 3.60
CA VAL A 14 -4.30 7.66 3.05
C VAL A 14 -4.63 7.05 1.69
N CYS A 15 -3.75 7.28 0.72
CA CYS A 15 -3.80 6.66 -0.59
C CYS A 15 -2.73 5.57 -0.68
N TYR A 16 -3.15 4.35 -0.98
CA TYR A 16 -2.28 3.20 -1.18
C TYR A 16 -2.18 2.91 -2.67
N LEU A 17 -0.96 2.86 -3.20
CA LEU A 17 -0.67 2.75 -4.63
C LEU A 17 0.26 1.55 -4.88
N THR A 18 0.03 0.81 -5.95
CA THR A 18 0.96 -0.21 -6.45
C THR A 18 1.04 -0.17 -7.97
N MET A 19 2.23 -0.52 -8.48
CA MET A 19 2.50 -0.66 -9.91
C MET A 19 2.86 -2.11 -10.21
N CYS A 20 2.21 -2.69 -11.20
CA CYS A 20 2.45 -4.07 -11.63
C CYS A 20 2.47 -4.16 -13.16
N ASP A 21 3.02 -5.22 -13.72
CA ASP A 21 2.89 -5.51 -15.16
C ASP A 21 1.41 -5.69 -15.56
N ARG A 22 1.05 -5.34 -16.80
CA ARG A 22 -0.32 -5.51 -17.31
C ARG A 22 -0.84 -6.95 -17.22
N SER A 23 0.03 -7.96 -17.24
CA SER A 23 -0.33 -9.37 -17.08
C SER A 23 -0.72 -9.73 -15.64
N TYR A 24 -0.38 -8.88 -14.66
CA TYR A 24 -0.66 -9.16 -13.26
C TYR A 24 -2.16 -9.10 -12.97
N PRO A 25 -2.75 -10.12 -12.33
CA PRO A 25 -4.18 -10.13 -12.03
C PRO A 25 -4.60 -8.95 -11.15
N LYS A 26 -5.50 -8.11 -11.65
CA LYS A 26 -6.00 -6.92 -10.93
C LYS A 26 -6.55 -7.26 -9.54
N LYS A 27 -7.18 -8.43 -9.39
CA LYS A 27 -7.71 -8.92 -8.10
C LYS A 27 -6.60 -9.11 -7.06
N LEU A 28 -5.45 -9.65 -7.46
CA LEU A 28 -4.30 -9.83 -6.57
C LEU A 28 -3.68 -8.47 -6.19
N ALA A 29 -3.66 -7.51 -7.12
CA ALA A 29 -3.16 -6.17 -6.85
C ALA A 29 -4.02 -5.45 -5.80
N PHE A 30 -5.33 -5.55 -5.90
CA PHE A 30 -6.23 -4.99 -4.87
C PHE A 30 -6.14 -5.75 -3.55
N GLN A 31 -6.02 -7.08 -3.57
CA GLN A 31 -5.81 -7.85 -2.34
C GLN A 31 -4.53 -7.42 -1.62
N TYR A 32 -3.43 -7.24 -2.35
CA TYR A 32 -2.17 -6.71 -1.84
C TYR A 32 -2.38 -5.33 -1.17
N LEU A 33 -3.11 -4.43 -1.83
CA LEU A 33 -3.38 -3.10 -1.29
C LEU A 33 -4.24 -3.13 -0.03
N GLU A 34 -5.23 -4.02 0.05
CA GLU A 34 -6.04 -4.20 1.26
C GLU A 34 -5.22 -4.75 2.44
N ASP A 35 -4.39 -5.76 2.20
CA ASP A 35 -3.51 -6.33 3.22
C ASP A 35 -2.50 -5.26 3.70
N LEU A 36 -2.00 -4.43 2.77
CA LEU A 36 -1.11 -3.30 3.06
C LEU A 36 -1.81 -2.24 3.92
N ARG A 37 -3.03 -1.84 3.56
CA ARG A 37 -3.84 -0.92 4.36
C ARG A 37 -4.02 -1.46 5.77
N ASN A 38 -4.50 -2.70 5.89
CA ASN A 38 -4.80 -3.30 7.19
C ASN A 38 -3.58 -3.31 8.11
N GLU A 39 -2.42 -3.71 7.59
CA GLU A 39 -1.19 -3.74 8.37
C GLU A 39 -0.69 -2.32 8.70
N PHE A 40 -0.81 -1.37 7.76
CA PHE A 40 -0.41 0.01 7.99
C PHE A 40 -1.29 0.70 9.04
N GLU A 41 -2.61 0.55 8.97
CA GLU A 41 -3.54 1.10 9.96
C GLU A 41 -3.36 0.45 11.34
N ARG A 42 -3.12 -0.86 11.39
CA ARG A 42 -2.86 -1.59 12.65
C ARG A 42 -1.62 -1.05 13.38
N VAL A 43 -0.57 -0.70 12.65
CA VAL A 43 0.71 -0.26 13.25
C VAL A 43 0.76 1.25 13.45
N ASN A 44 0.26 2.02 12.49
CA ASN A 44 0.47 3.47 12.39
C ASN A 44 -0.82 4.29 12.40
N GLY A 45 -2.01 3.68 12.44
CA GLY A 45 -3.30 4.35 12.26
C GLY A 45 -3.50 5.62 13.10
N SER A 46 -3.10 5.57 14.37
CA SER A 46 -3.21 6.70 15.30
C SER A 46 -2.22 7.84 15.04
N GLN A 47 -1.14 7.57 14.32
CA GLN A 47 -0.04 8.52 14.05
C GLN A 47 -0.14 9.17 12.66
N ILE A 48 -1.08 8.72 11.82
CA ILE A 48 -1.24 9.23 10.44
C ILE A 48 -1.48 10.74 10.44
N GLU A 49 -2.36 11.24 11.32
CA GLU A 49 -2.70 12.67 11.40
C GLU A 49 -1.57 13.53 11.98
N THR A 50 -0.63 12.94 12.72
CA THR A 50 0.49 13.65 13.34
C THR A 50 1.75 13.63 12.49
N ALA A 51 1.68 13.04 11.28
CA ALA A 51 2.79 12.99 10.34
C ALA A 51 3.14 14.39 9.82
N ALA A 52 4.18 14.99 10.41
CA ALA A 52 4.65 16.33 10.07
C ALA A 52 5.77 16.38 9.02
N ARG A 53 6.26 15.22 8.57
CA ARG A 53 7.41 15.13 7.64
C ARG A 53 7.16 14.11 6.52
N PRO A 54 7.67 14.36 5.30
CA PRO A 54 7.70 13.35 4.25
C PRO A 54 8.39 12.08 4.74
N TYR A 55 7.85 10.91 4.38
CA TYR A 55 8.38 9.59 4.76
C TYR A 55 8.48 9.34 6.28
N ALA A 56 7.60 9.93 7.09
CA ALA A 56 7.54 9.70 8.54
C ALA A 56 7.48 8.20 8.93
N PHE A 57 6.94 7.35 8.05
CA PHE A 57 6.76 5.91 8.26
C PHE A 57 7.72 5.04 7.42
N ILE A 58 8.91 5.54 7.05
CA ILE A 58 9.88 4.79 6.23
C ILE A 58 10.31 3.44 6.83
N LYS A 59 10.20 3.27 8.14
CA LYS A 59 10.50 2.01 8.86
C LYS A 59 9.38 0.97 8.74
N PHE A 60 8.26 1.32 8.10
CA PHE A 60 7.19 0.39 7.85
C PHE A 60 7.66 -0.65 6.82
N GLU A 61 7.81 -1.89 7.26
CA GLU A 61 8.10 -3.02 6.39
C GLU A 61 6.83 -3.88 6.28
N PRO A 62 6.25 -4.09 5.08
CA PRO A 62 5.14 -5.01 4.85
C PRO A 62 5.64 -6.46 4.91
N ARG A 63 6.11 -6.88 6.09
CA ARG A 63 6.77 -8.18 6.34
C ARG A 63 5.89 -9.39 6.03
N GLY A 64 4.58 -9.22 5.95
CA GLY A 64 3.62 -10.29 5.65
C GLY A 64 3.26 -10.46 4.17
N ILE A 65 3.50 -9.45 3.31
CA ILE A 65 2.86 -9.41 1.98
C ILE A 65 3.78 -9.96 0.86
N LEU A 66 5.10 -9.97 1.08
CA LEU A 66 6.09 -10.46 0.10
C LEU A 66 6.51 -11.93 0.30
N ARG A 67 5.86 -12.66 1.23
CA ARG A 67 6.26 -14.05 1.59
C ARG A 67 5.50 -15.14 0.81
N ASN A 68 4.80 -14.81 -0.26
CA ASN A 68 4.09 -15.78 -1.09
C ASN A 68 4.49 -15.65 -2.56
#